data_AF-A0A644V912-F1
#
_entry.id   AF-A0A644V912-F1
#
_cell.length_a   1.000
_cell.length_b   1.000
_cell.length_c   1.000
_cell.angle_alpha   90.00
_cell.angle_beta   90.00
_cell.angle_gamma   90.00
#
_symmetry.space_group_name_H-M   'P 1'
#
loop_
_entity.id
_entity.type
_entity.pdbx_description
1 polymer ?
#
loop_
_entity_poly.entity_id
_entity_poly.type
_entity_poly.pdbx_seq_one_letter_code
_entity_poly.pdbx_strand_id
1 'polypeptide(L)'
;MSSEPKNAAHAAAVDLSRPPCGVLPGPATAAPLLPLPPRCIVAAFVARRKRFSVLLQHQGANLWVHSNNSGSMLGLCLPGAPVLASPASNPDRKLKYTQECVWLARRAVPELVENTHESGAYESGAHSPASGFWVGVNTSTPNRMLEAAFHARRLPFAHGYTTLVREAKRGQSRLDGLLTAPDLPPLWVECKNVTMVEDNAACFPDAASERGQKHLRELMDIVACGERAAMFYLVQRPDGECFAPADFIDPAYAALFYEALSAGVEMYPFRALVSPAGIDLGPMLPVRPERP
;
A
#
# COMPACT_ATOMS: atom_id res chain seq x y z
N MET A 1 44.48 20.01 -49.64
CA MET A 1 44.49 20.37 -48.21
C MET A 1 43.04 20.71 -47.84
N SER A 2 42.17 19.72 -47.69
CA SER A 2 42.06 18.81 -46.53
C SER A 2 41.51 19.51 -45.30
N SER A 3 40.20 19.50 -45.13
CA SER A 3 39.57 19.06 -43.87
C SER A 3 38.05 18.90 -44.06
N GLU A 4 37.60 17.67 -43.82
CA GLU A 4 36.22 17.17 -43.86
C GLU A 4 35.33 17.80 -42.76
N PRO A 5 34.00 17.79 -42.92
CA PRO A 5 33.09 17.88 -41.79
C PRO A 5 32.81 16.46 -41.23
N LYS A 6 33.18 16.21 -39.96
CA LYS A 6 32.79 15.01 -39.21
C LYS A 6 32.17 15.40 -37.87
N ASN A 7 30.84 15.25 -37.77
CA ASN A 7 30.19 14.51 -36.69
C ASN A 7 28.66 14.58 -36.86
N ALA A 8 28.13 13.64 -37.62
CA ALA A 8 26.76 13.19 -37.47
C ALA A 8 26.73 12.22 -36.28
N ALA A 9 26.25 12.68 -35.13
CA ALA A 9 26.00 11.80 -34.00
C ALA A 9 24.76 10.95 -34.32
N HIS A 10 24.99 9.67 -34.58
CA HIS A 10 23.97 8.64 -34.69
C HIS A 10 23.22 8.55 -33.35
N ALA A 11 21.95 8.95 -33.34
CA ALA A 11 21.05 8.63 -32.24
C ALA A 11 20.80 7.12 -32.25
N ALA A 12 21.43 6.40 -31.33
CA ALA A 12 21.07 5.01 -31.06
C ALA A 12 19.67 5.00 -30.43
N ALA A 13 18.69 4.54 -31.20
CA ALA A 13 17.37 4.22 -30.68
C ALA A 13 17.52 3.11 -29.65
N VAL A 14 17.19 3.40 -28.38
CA VAL A 14 17.08 2.38 -27.34
C VAL A 14 15.75 1.68 -27.56
N ASP A 15 15.82 0.44 -28.03
CA ASP A 15 14.68 -0.47 -28.12
C ASP A 15 14.14 -0.75 -26.71
N LEU A 16 12.95 -0.20 -26.42
CA LEU A 16 12.24 -0.35 -25.14
C LEU A 16 11.32 -1.58 -25.11
N SER A 17 11.50 -2.54 -26.02
CA SER A 17 10.67 -3.74 -26.06
C SER A 17 11.23 -4.85 -25.15
N ARG A 18 10.52 -5.06 -24.02
CA ARG A 18 10.52 -6.24 -23.13
C ARG A 18 11.73 -6.45 -22.20
N PRO A 19 11.53 -6.48 -20.86
CA PRO A 19 12.53 -7.05 -19.98
C PRO A 19 12.57 -8.59 -20.13
N PRO A 20 13.76 -9.21 -20.02
CA PRO A 20 13.91 -10.65 -20.11
C PRO A 20 13.21 -11.36 -18.95
N CYS A 21 12.55 -12.45 -19.28
CA CYS A 21 11.91 -13.37 -18.36
C CYS A 21 12.96 -14.01 -17.44
N GLY A 22 12.75 -13.90 -16.13
CA GLY A 22 13.43 -14.70 -15.12
C GLY A 22 14.67 -14.05 -14.50
N VAL A 23 14.49 -13.41 -13.35
CA VAL A 23 15.08 -13.77 -12.03
C VAL A 23 14.30 -12.93 -11.01
N LEU A 24 13.57 -13.58 -10.10
CA LEU A 24 13.01 -12.89 -8.92
C LEU A 24 14.18 -12.34 -8.11
N PRO A 25 14.21 -11.05 -7.72
CA PRO A 25 15.25 -10.59 -6.82
C PRO A 25 15.13 -11.38 -5.50
N GLY A 26 16.15 -12.19 -5.22
CA GLY A 26 16.40 -12.77 -3.90
C GLY A 26 16.58 -11.66 -2.85
N PRO A 27 16.48 -11.98 -1.56
CA PRO A 27 16.12 -11.02 -0.52
C PRO A 27 17.16 -9.90 -0.40
N ALA A 28 16.69 -8.66 -0.44
CA ALA A 28 17.48 -7.54 0.04
C ALA A 28 17.84 -7.78 1.51
N THR A 29 19.13 -7.78 1.79
CA THR A 29 19.81 -8.14 3.04
C THR A 29 19.67 -7.11 4.17
N ALA A 30 18.52 -6.43 4.29
CA ALA A 30 18.23 -5.48 5.37
C ALA A 30 16.84 -5.73 5.96
N ALA A 31 16.69 -5.52 7.28
CA ALA A 31 15.39 -5.59 7.94
C ALA A 31 14.41 -4.56 7.32
N PRO A 32 13.12 -4.89 7.19
CA PRO A 32 12.12 -3.96 6.67
C PRO A 32 12.05 -2.69 7.54
N LEU A 33 11.70 -1.54 6.96
CA LEU A 33 11.55 -0.28 7.70
C LEU A 33 10.56 -0.40 8.87
N LEU A 34 9.49 -1.19 8.69
CA LEU A 34 8.53 -1.50 9.72
C LEU A 34 8.58 -3.01 10.02
N PRO A 35 9.50 -3.46 10.90
CA PRO A 35 9.51 -4.85 11.33
C PRO A 35 8.24 -5.17 12.12
N LEU A 36 7.69 -6.35 11.88
CA LEU A 36 6.62 -6.86 12.72
C LEU A 36 7.20 -7.38 14.04
N PRO A 37 6.48 -7.21 15.17
CA PRO A 37 6.99 -7.64 16.46
C PRO A 37 7.12 -9.17 16.53
N PRO A 38 7.99 -9.70 17.41
CA PRO A 38 8.06 -11.13 17.64
C PRO A 38 6.72 -11.67 18.15
N ARG A 39 6.50 -12.98 17.98
CA ARG A 39 5.26 -13.68 18.37
C ARG A 39 4.01 -13.23 17.58
N CYS A 40 4.20 -12.75 16.36
CA CYS A 40 3.10 -12.73 15.39
C CYS A 40 2.59 -14.15 15.15
N ILE A 41 1.28 -14.26 14.94
CA ILE A 41 0.62 -15.52 14.63
C ILE A 41 0.01 -15.45 13.22
N VAL A 42 -0.14 -16.63 12.62
CA VAL A 42 -0.99 -16.81 11.43
C VAL A 42 -2.17 -17.70 11.83
N ALA A 43 -3.37 -17.27 11.49
CA ALA A 43 -4.61 -17.98 11.80
C ALA A 43 -5.63 -17.83 10.66
N ALA A 44 -6.57 -18.77 10.54
CA ALA A 44 -7.52 -18.77 9.44
C ALA A 44 -8.66 -17.78 9.70
N PHE A 45 -8.99 -16.93 8.73
CA PHE A 45 -10.11 -16.01 8.82
C PHE A 45 -11.45 -16.77 8.93
N VAL A 46 -12.30 -16.36 9.88
CA VAL A 46 -13.66 -16.90 10.02
C VAL A 46 -14.69 -15.84 9.68
N ALA A 47 -14.63 -14.68 10.36
CA ALA A 47 -15.60 -13.62 10.15
C ALA A 47 -15.07 -12.25 10.61
N ARG A 48 -15.59 -11.18 10.02
CA ARG A 48 -15.40 -9.79 10.50
C ARG A 48 -16.72 -9.25 11.02
N ARG A 49 -16.75 -8.76 12.26
CA ARG A 49 -17.94 -8.24 12.94
C ARG A 49 -17.73 -6.76 13.27
N LYS A 50 -18.75 -5.93 12.98
CA LYS A 50 -18.79 -4.50 13.32
C LYS A 50 -17.49 -3.75 12.98
N ARG A 51 -16.85 -4.13 11.87
CA ARG A 51 -15.59 -3.59 11.32
C ARG A 51 -14.33 -3.84 12.16
N PHE A 52 -14.40 -3.73 13.48
CA PHE A 52 -13.22 -3.69 14.37
C PHE A 52 -12.86 -5.02 15.06
N SER A 53 -13.69 -6.05 14.90
CA SER A 53 -13.48 -7.37 15.50
C SER A 53 -13.40 -8.43 14.42
N VAL A 54 -12.28 -9.15 14.36
CA VAL A 54 -12.07 -10.25 13.42
C VAL A 54 -11.96 -11.55 14.22
N LEU A 55 -12.79 -12.52 13.86
CA LEU A 55 -12.74 -13.87 14.40
C LEU A 55 -11.84 -14.72 13.51
N LEU A 56 -10.88 -15.37 14.14
CA LEU A 56 -9.94 -16.30 13.53
C LEU A 56 -10.08 -17.68 14.16
N GLN A 57 -9.74 -18.72 13.39
CA GLN A 57 -9.53 -20.07 13.88
C GLN A 57 -8.02 -20.30 14.05
N HIS A 58 -7.58 -20.52 15.28
CA HIS A 58 -6.17 -20.73 15.63
C HIS A 58 -6.03 -21.93 16.57
N GLN A 59 -5.23 -22.93 16.18
CA GLN A 59 -4.97 -24.14 16.99
C GLN A 59 -6.25 -24.85 17.48
N GLY A 60 -7.27 -24.94 16.62
CA GLY A 60 -8.55 -25.58 16.99
C GLY A 60 -9.50 -24.71 17.83
N ALA A 61 -9.12 -23.49 18.20
CA ALA A 61 -9.93 -22.58 18.98
C ALA A 61 -10.26 -21.26 18.25
N ASN A 62 -11.36 -20.64 18.67
CA ASN A 62 -11.76 -19.31 18.25
C ASN A 62 -10.85 -18.25 18.91
N LEU A 63 -10.29 -17.36 18.10
CA LEU A 63 -9.48 -16.23 18.55
C LEU A 63 -10.05 -14.92 18.00
N TRP A 64 -10.36 -13.98 18.88
CA TRP A 64 -10.76 -12.63 18.50
C TRP A 64 -9.55 -11.70 18.42
N VAL A 65 -9.41 -11.01 17.29
CA VAL A 65 -8.36 -10.01 17.06
C VAL A 65 -8.99 -8.66 16.70
N HIS A 66 -8.30 -7.59 17.05
CA HIS A 66 -8.72 -6.23 16.71
C HIS A 66 -8.32 -5.89 15.26
N SER A 67 -9.21 -5.22 14.53
CA SER A 67 -8.86 -4.54 13.28
C SER A 67 -9.08 -3.04 13.46
N ASN A 68 -8.09 -2.22 13.11
CA ASN A 68 -8.25 -0.76 13.06
C ASN A 68 -8.71 -0.26 11.69
N ASN A 69 -8.82 -1.16 10.71
CA ASN A 69 -9.37 -0.85 9.41
C ASN A 69 -10.89 -0.73 9.53
N SER A 70 -11.44 0.47 9.27
CA SER A 70 -12.88 0.73 9.25
C SER A 70 -13.49 0.67 7.85
N GLY A 71 -12.66 0.51 6.81
CA GLY A 71 -13.05 0.37 5.42
C GLY A 71 -13.74 -0.95 5.12
N SER A 72 -14.18 -1.11 3.87
CA SER A 72 -14.95 -2.28 3.43
C SER A 72 -14.13 -3.57 3.55
N MET A 73 -12.81 -3.49 3.28
CA MET A 73 -11.95 -4.65 3.03
C MET A 73 -12.57 -5.59 1.97
N LEU A 74 -13.23 -5.00 0.96
CA LEU A 74 -13.90 -5.73 -0.11
C LEU A 74 -12.89 -6.65 -0.83
N GLY A 75 -13.26 -7.91 -1.00
CA GLY A 75 -12.41 -8.93 -1.62
C GLY A 75 -11.24 -9.43 -0.76
N LEU A 76 -11.03 -8.91 0.45
CA LEU A 76 -9.88 -9.26 1.30
C LEU A 76 -10.21 -10.23 2.45
N CYS A 77 -11.49 -10.40 2.77
CA CYS A 77 -11.97 -11.20 3.90
C CYS A 77 -12.57 -12.54 3.45
N LEU A 78 -11.73 -13.41 2.88
CA LEU A 78 -12.15 -14.74 2.42
C LEU A 78 -12.13 -15.77 3.56
N PRO A 79 -13.22 -16.51 3.84
CA PRO A 79 -13.23 -17.58 4.83
C PRO A 79 -12.09 -18.58 4.61
N GLY A 80 -11.41 -18.96 5.68
CA GLY A 80 -10.26 -19.86 5.65
C GLY A 80 -8.92 -19.20 5.27
N ALA A 81 -8.93 -17.99 4.69
CA ALA A 81 -7.70 -17.32 4.27
C ALA A 81 -6.79 -17.01 5.47
N PRO A 82 -5.46 -17.19 5.34
CA PRO A 82 -4.52 -16.82 6.38
C PRO A 82 -4.59 -15.33 6.75
N VAL A 83 -4.58 -15.04 8.04
CA VAL A 83 -4.49 -13.69 8.61
C VAL A 83 -3.27 -13.65 9.51
N LEU A 84 -2.39 -12.67 9.26
CA LEU A 84 -1.27 -12.38 10.14
C LEU A 84 -1.70 -11.38 11.19
N ALA A 85 -1.50 -11.72 12.46
CA ALA A 85 -1.84 -10.87 13.59
C ALA A 85 -0.65 -10.69 14.53
N SER A 86 -0.40 -9.45 14.94
CA SER A 86 0.63 -9.07 15.90
C SER A 86 0.08 -9.04 17.32
N PRO A 87 0.90 -9.29 18.36
CA PRO A 87 0.51 -8.99 19.73
C PRO A 87 0.13 -7.51 19.88
N ALA A 88 -0.92 -7.23 20.65
CA ALA A 88 -1.29 -5.87 20.98
C ALA A 88 -0.12 -5.15 21.71
N SER A 89 0.16 -3.90 21.33
CA SER A 89 1.21 -3.09 21.96
C SER A 89 0.93 -2.82 23.44
N ASN A 90 -0.32 -2.59 23.80
CA ASN A 90 -0.77 -2.53 25.19
C ASN A 90 -1.25 -3.94 25.64
N PRO A 91 -0.54 -4.60 26.58
CA PRO A 91 -0.87 -5.95 27.04
C PRO A 91 -2.21 -6.03 27.80
N ASP A 92 -2.71 -4.91 28.34
CA ASP A 92 -3.96 -4.86 29.11
C ASP A 92 -5.21 -4.83 28.23
N ARG A 93 -5.06 -4.66 26.91
CA ARG A 93 -6.20 -4.68 25.98
C ARG A 93 -6.96 -6.00 26.08
N LYS A 94 -8.29 -5.92 25.92
CA LYS A 94 -9.17 -7.09 25.91
C LYS A 94 -8.81 -8.05 24.77
N LEU A 95 -8.60 -7.52 23.57
CA LEU A 95 -8.13 -8.29 22.42
C LEU A 95 -6.61 -8.25 22.41
N LYS A 96 -5.99 -9.43 22.56
CA LYS A 96 -4.53 -9.57 22.73
C LYS A 96 -3.75 -9.47 21.43
N TYR A 97 -4.43 -9.42 20.29
CA TYR A 97 -3.82 -9.34 18.97
C TYR A 97 -4.48 -8.26 18.10
N THR A 98 -3.70 -7.72 17.17
CA THR A 98 -4.14 -6.79 16.12
C THR A 98 -3.93 -7.44 14.76
N GLN A 99 -4.92 -7.33 13.88
CA GLN A 99 -4.85 -7.77 12.50
C GLN A 99 -3.88 -6.87 11.72
N GLU A 100 -2.82 -7.46 11.18
CA GLU A 100 -1.81 -6.73 10.41
C GLU A 100 -1.99 -6.95 8.91
N CYS A 101 -2.05 -8.21 8.50
CA CYS A 101 -2.15 -8.58 7.08
C CYS A 101 -3.19 -9.67 6.86
N VAL A 102 -3.69 -9.75 5.63
CA VAL A 102 -4.47 -10.88 5.13
C VAL A 102 -3.79 -11.49 3.92
N TRP A 103 -3.93 -12.79 3.72
CA TRP A 103 -3.45 -13.47 2.54
C TRP A 103 -4.48 -13.41 1.42
N LEU A 104 -4.05 -12.99 0.24
CA LEU A 104 -4.84 -13.01 -0.98
C LEU A 104 -4.21 -14.00 -1.96
N ALA A 105 -5.00 -14.96 -2.42
CA ALA A 105 -4.57 -15.87 -3.49
C ALA A 105 -4.48 -15.12 -4.82
N ARG A 106 -3.49 -15.44 -5.66
CA ARG A 106 -3.33 -14.85 -7.00
C ARG A 106 -4.43 -15.27 -7.97
N ARG A 107 -5.04 -16.43 -7.75
CA ARG A 107 -6.14 -16.96 -8.56
C ARG A 107 -7.27 -17.40 -7.64
N ALA A 108 -8.50 -17.13 -8.06
CA ALA A 108 -9.70 -17.52 -7.33
C ALA A 108 -9.95 -19.04 -7.39
N VAL A 109 -9.46 -19.69 -8.44
CA VAL A 109 -9.57 -21.14 -8.64
C VAL A 109 -8.20 -21.77 -8.40
N PRO A 110 -8.12 -22.90 -7.65
CA PRO A 110 -6.90 -23.70 -7.61
C PRO A 110 -6.40 -24.01 -9.02
N GLU A 111 -5.09 -24.13 -9.20
CA GLU A 111 -4.59 -24.68 -10.46
C GLU A 111 -5.17 -26.08 -10.63
N LEU A 112 -5.88 -26.30 -11.74
CA LEU A 112 -6.28 -27.64 -12.13
C LEU A 112 -4.99 -28.41 -12.37
N VAL A 113 -4.69 -29.34 -11.48
CA VAL A 113 -3.68 -30.36 -11.76
C VAL A 113 -4.26 -31.16 -12.93
N GLU A 114 -3.66 -31.01 -14.10
CA GLU A 114 -3.96 -31.91 -15.21
C GLU A 114 -3.56 -33.32 -14.77
N ASN A 115 -4.55 -34.10 -14.36
CA ASN A 115 -4.39 -35.51 -14.10
C ASN A 115 -4.08 -36.19 -15.44
N THR A 116 -2.81 -36.32 -15.80
CA THR A 116 -2.39 -37.41 -16.67
C THR A 116 -2.64 -38.70 -15.90
N HIS A 117 -3.79 -39.32 -16.15
CA HIS A 117 -4.17 -40.59 -15.60
C HIS A 117 -3.10 -41.65 -15.90
N GLU A 118 -2.54 -42.28 -14.87
CA GLU A 118 -2.60 -43.73 -14.71
C GLU A 118 -2.27 -44.14 -13.27
N SER A 119 -3.13 -45.00 -12.70
CA SER A 119 -3.02 -45.71 -11.41
C SER A 119 -3.21 -44.93 -10.10
N GLY A 120 -4.49 -44.87 -9.69
CA GLY A 120 -4.99 -45.20 -8.35
C GLY A 120 -4.07 -45.10 -7.13
N ALA A 121 -4.02 -43.92 -6.50
CA ALA A 121 -3.92 -43.75 -5.06
C ALA A 121 -4.42 -42.35 -4.70
N TYR A 122 -5.52 -42.25 -3.96
CA TYR A 122 -5.90 -40.99 -3.30
C TYR A 122 -4.98 -40.80 -2.09
N GLU A 123 -3.77 -40.30 -2.32
CA GLU A 123 -2.95 -39.78 -1.25
C GLU A 123 -3.48 -38.41 -0.83
N SER A 124 -3.69 -38.25 0.48
CA SER A 124 -3.99 -36.99 1.13
C SER A 124 -2.76 -36.06 1.05
N GLY A 125 -2.54 -35.47 -0.12
CA GLY A 125 -1.49 -34.51 -0.37
C GLY A 125 -1.90 -33.13 0.12
N ALA A 126 -1.13 -32.59 1.07
CA ALA A 126 -1.19 -31.19 1.47
C ALA A 126 -1.21 -30.30 0.21
N HIS A 127 -2.30 -29.56 0.01
CA HIS A 127 -2.40 -28.59 -1.08
C HIS A 127 -1.22 -27.62 -0.96
N SER A 128 -0.38 -27.57 -1.99
CA SER A 128 0.61 -26.50 -2.14
C SER A 128 -0.13 -25.18 -1.92
N PRO A 129 0.32 -24.28 -1.02
CA PRO A 129 -0.39 -23.04 -0.80
C PRO A 129 -0.50 -22.33 -2.13
N ALA A 130 -1.74 -22.15 -2.60
CA ALA A 130 -2.03 -21.45 -3.83
C ALA A 130 -1.20 -20.16 -3.86
N SER A 131 -0.47 -19.93 -4.96
CA SER A 131 0.39 -18.75 -5.10
C SER A 131 -0.40 -17.50 -4.71
N GLY A 132 0.17 -16.64 -3.87
CA GLY A 132 -0.54 -15.54 -3.23
C GLY A 132 0.42 -14.50 -2.68
N PHE A 133 -0.12 -13.53 -1.96
CA PHE A 133 0.65 -12.47 -1.31
C PHE A 133 -0.07 -11.94 -0.08
N TRP A 134 0.71 -11.33 0.82
CA TRP A 134 0.19 -10.63 1.99
C TRP A 134 -0.24 -9.21 1.61
N VAL A 135 -1.37 -8.78 2.15
CA VAL A 135 -1.90 -7.42 2.01
C VAL A 135 -1.98 -6.79 3.40
N GLY A 136 -1.26 -5.68 3.62
CA GLY A 136 -1.27 -4.95 4.88
C GLY A 136 -2.58 -4.19 5.09
N VAL A 137 -3.40 -4.64 6.04
CA VAL A 137 -4.74 -4.07 6.27
C VAL A 137 -4.76 -3.10 7.45
N ASN A 138 -3.71 -3.07 8.28
CA ASN A 138 -3.56 -2.12 9.38
C ASN A 138 -3.42 -0.68 8.86
N THR A 139 -4.44 0.14 9.07
CA THR A 139 -4.53 1.50 8.51
C THR A 139 -3.63 2.52 9.19
N SER A 140 -2.94 2.16 10.27
CA SER A 140 -1.90 3.00 10.89
C SER A 140 -0.52 2.79 10.25
N THR A 141 -0.39 1.82 9.33
CA THR A 141 0.88 1.53 8.63
C THR A 141 1.39 2.68 7.77
N PRO A 142 0.56 3.38 6.96
CA PRO A 142 1.02 4.50 6.15
C PRO A 142 1.72 5.60 6.96
N ASN A 143 1.14 6.04 8.08
CA ASN A 143 1.73 7.10 8.92
C ASN A 143 3.07 6.66 9.53
N ARG A 144 3.16 5.40 10.00
CA ARG A 144 4.42 4.82 10.49
C ARG A 144 5.45 4.70 9.37
N MET A 145 5.01 4.37 8.16
CA MET A 145 5.89 4.23 7.00
C MET A 145 6.43 5.57 6.55
N LEU A 146 5.61 6.62 6.53
CA LEU A 146 6.05 7.99 6.26
C LEU A 146 7.18 8.38 7.23
N GLU A 147 6.99 8.16 8.52
CA GLU A 147 7.99 8.46 9.55
C GLU A 147 9.28 7.62 9.39
N ALA A 148 9.15 6.30 9.27
CA ALA A 148 10.30 5.42 9.15
C ALA A 148 11.10 5.71 7.86
N ALA A 149 10.41 5.94 6.74
CA ALA A 149 11.04 6.26 5.46
C ALA A 149 11.67 7.66 5.45
N PHE A 150 11.07 8.64 6.14
CA PHE A 150 11.66 9.97 6.34
C PHE A 150 13.01 9.86 7.05
N HIS A 151 13.05 9.19 8.21
CA HIS A 151 14.30 9.03 8.98
C HIS A 151 15.35 8.18 8.25
N ALA A 152 14.91 7.20 7.46
CA ALA A 152 15.79 6.41 6.60
C ALA A 152 16.22 7.13 5.31
N ARG A 153 15.77 8.38 5.07
CA ARG A 153 16.02 9.16 3.85
C ARG A 153 15.60 8.44 2.56
N ARG A 154 14.50 7.67 2.63
CA ARG A 154 13.94 6.89 1.51
C ARG A 154 12.74 7.56 0.84
N LEU A 155 12.48 8.83 1.15
CA LEU A 155 11.44 9.65 0.53
C LEU A 155 12.07 10.74 -0.34
N PRO A 156 12.20 10.53 -1.67
CA PRO A 156 12.83 11.51 -2.55
C PRO A 156 12.17 12.91 -2.48
N PHE A 157 10.84 12.95 -2.35
CA PHE A 157 10.08 14.20 -2.26
C PHE A 157 10.33 15.00 -0.97
N ALA A 158 10.90 14.35 0.05
CA ALA A 158 11.24 14.93 1.33
C ALA A 158 12.73 15.32 1.42
N HIS A 159 13.46 15.31 0.30
CA HIS A 159 14.86 15.73 0.29
C HIS A 159 15.02 17.17 0.82
N GLY A 160 15.99 17.38 1.71
CA GLY A 160 16.27 18.67 2.34
C GLY A 160 15.45 18.98 3.60
N TYR A 161 14.32 18.29 3.83
CA TYR A 161 13.58 18.44 5.09
C TYR A 161 14.34 17.81 6.27
N THR A 162 14.32 18.48 7.42
CA THR A 162 15.08 18.08 8.61
C THR A 162 14.20 17.64 9.77
N THR A 163 12.93 18.01 9.76
CA THR A 163 11.98 17.72 10.83
C THR A 163 10.70 17.14 10.27
N LEU A 164 10.13 16.16 11.00
CA LEU A 164 8.79 15.61 10.77
C LEU A 164 8.00 15.68 12.08
N VAL A 165 6.82 16.28 12.02
CA VAL A 165 5.82 16.27 13.11
C VAL A 165 4.62 15.47 12.66
N ARG A 166 4.24 14.44 13.43
CA ARG A 166 3.06 13.61 13.16
C ARG A 166 1.79 14.24 13.69
N GLU A 167 0.67 13.93 13.03
CA GLU A 167 -0.68 14.39 13.44
C GLU A 167 -0.75 15.92 13.64
N ALA A 168 -0.07 16.65 12.75
CA ALA A 168 0.10 18.09 12.83
C ALA A 168 -1.25 18.82 12.63
N LYS A 169 -1.53 19.79 13.51
CA LYS A 169 -2.79 20.55 13.48
C LYS A 169 -2.71 21.67 12.45
N ARG A 170 -3.72 21.74 11.58
CA ARG A 170 -3.97 22.84 10.64
C ARG A 170 -5.42 23.31 10.81
N GLY A 171 -5.61 24.50 11.37
CA GLY A 171 -6.96 24.99 11.71
C GLY A 171 -7.73 24.02 12.62
N GLN A 172 -8.84 23.46 12.11
CA GLN A 172 -9.69 22.49 12.81
C GLN A 172 -9.43 21.03 12.40
N SER A 173 -8.48 20.79 11.50
CA SER A 173 -8.10 19.46 11.02
C SER A 173 -6.74 19.04 11.56
N ARG A 174 -6.42 17.77 11.35
CA ARG A 174 -5.08 17.20 11.55
C ARG A 174 -4.68 16.45 10.29
N LEU A 175 -3.47 16.70 9.83
CA LEU A 175 -2.84 15.96 8.75
C LEU A 175 -1.77 15.03 9.32
N ASP A 176 -1.52 13.93 8.63
CA ASP A 176 -0.70 12.83 9.17
C ASP A 176 0.77 13.21 9.39
N GLY A 177 1.31 14.14 8.59
CA GLY A 177 2.68 14.64 8.72
C GLY A 177 2.85 16.10 8.32
N LEU A 178 3.76 16.79 8.99
CA LEU A 178 4.29 18.10 8.62
C LEU A 178 5.81 18.02 8.59
N LEU A 179 6.39 18.23 7.41
CA LEU A 179 7.82 18.28 7.20
C LEU A 179 8.29 19.73 7.10
N THR A 180 9.37 20.08 7.81
CA THR A 180 9.95 21.43 7.81
C THR A 180 11.48 21.42 7.73
N ALA A 181 12.03 22.49 7.18
CA ALA A 181 13.44 22.87 7.19
C ALA A 181 13.56 24.40 7.06
N PRO A 182 14.68 25.02 7.49
CA PRO A 182 14.84 26.48 7.49
C PRO A 182 14.56 27.17 6.14
N ASP A 183 14.96 26.55 5.03
CA ASP A 183 14.94 27.17 3.69
C ASP A 183 13.95 26.50 2.73
N LEU A 184 13.02 25.69 3.24
CA LEU A 184 12.01 25.01 2.44
C LEU A 184 10.60 25.40 2.89
N PRO A 185 9.64 25.55 1.95
CA PRO A 185 8.25 25.70 2.32
C PRO A 185 7.80 24.46 3.11
N PRO A 186 6.96 24.62 4.16
CA PRO A 186 6.40 23.49 4.87
C PRO A 186 5.71 22.51 3.92
N LEU A 187 5.94 21.21 4.12
CA LEU A 187 5.27 20.15 3.37
C LEU A 187 4.30 19.40 4.28
N TRP A 188 3.02 19.54 3.99
CA TRP A 188 1.94 18.82 4.66
C TRP A 188 1.64 17.53 3.92
N VAL A 189 1.48 16.44 4.67
CA VAL A 189 1.28 15.10 4.11
C VAL A 189 0.06 14.45 4.74
N GLU A 190 -0.85 13.98 3.88
CA GLU A 190 -1.95 13.09 4.24
C GLU A 190 -1.65 11.69 3.71
N CYS A 191 -1.79 10.69 4.56
CA CYS A 191 -1.50 9.30 4.24
C CYS A 191 -2.79 8.50 3.99
N LYS A 192 -2.73 7.53 3.07
CA LYS A 192 -3.81 6.57 2.82
C LYS A 192 -3.29 5.15 2.71
N ASN A 193 -4.02 4.20 3.28
CA ASN A 193 -3.77 2.78 3.09
C ASN A 193 -4.59 2.29 1.90
N VAL A 194 -3.95 1.75 0.88
CA VAL A 194 -4.61 1.37 -0.37
C VAL A 194 -4.55 -0.14 -0.53
N THR A 195 -5.70 -0.79 -0.49
CA THR A 195 -5.83 -2.25 -0.55
C THR A 195 -6.73 -2.74 -1.68
N MET A 196 -7.38 -1.84 -2.42
CA MET A 196 -8.22 -2.17 -3.56
C MET A 196 -7.39 -2.13 -4.85
N VAL A 197 -7.59 -3.11 -5.72
CA VAL A 197 -7.05 -3.12 -7.08
C VAL A 197 -8.19 -3.51 -8.01
N GLU A 198 -8.39 -2.74 -9.07
CA GLU A 198 -9.36 -2.95 -10.14
C GLU A 198 -8.64 -2.73 -11.48
N ASP A 199 -8.79 -3.62 -12.45
CA ASP A 199 -8.10 -3.55 -13.76
C ASP A 199 -6.60 -3.23 -13.65
N ASN A 200 -5.90 -3.99 -12.78
CA ASN A 200 -4.48 -3.81 -12.43
C ASN A 200 -4.11 -2.41 -11.91
N ALA A 201 -5.08 -1.55 -11.60
CA ALA A 201 -4.87 -0.25 -10.96
C ALA A 201 -5.12 -0.37 -9.47
N ALA A 202 -4.17 0.05 -8.64
CA ALA A 202 -4.44 0.30 -7.23
C ALA A 202 -5.37 1.51 -7.10
N CYS A 203 -6.48 1.33 -6.39
CA CYS A 203 -7.57 2.28 -6.37
C CYS A 203 -7.90 2.76 -4.96
N PHE A 204 -8.22 4.04 -4.82
CA PHE A 204 -8.73 4.62 -3.58
C PHE A 204 -9.84 5.65 -3.88
N PRO A 205 -10.93 5.70 -3.09
CA PRO A 205 -11.20 4.90 -1.89
C PRO A 205 -11.91 3.57 -2.20
N ASP A 206 -11.99 2.67 -1.20
CA ASP A 206 -12.76 1.41 -1.27
C ASP A 206 -14.22 1.54 -0.77
N ALA A 207 -14.60 2.75 -0.35
CA ALA A 207 -15.96 3.19 -0.06
C ALA A 207 -16.01 4.72 -0.15
N ALA A 208 -17.17 5.29 -0.50
CA ALA A 208 -17.33 6.75 -0.56
C ALA A 208 -16.85 7.45 0.73
N SER A 209 -16.09 8.54 0.58
CA SER A 209 -15.33 9.14 1.68
C SER A 209 -15.38 10.66 1.67
N GLU A 210 -16.42 11.22 2.28
CA GLU A 210 -16.53 12.67 2.53
C GLU A 210 -15.31 13.22 3.28
N ARG A 211 -14.74 12.43 4.20
CA ARG A 211 -13.51 12.80 4.90
C ARG A 211 -12.31 12.90 3.95
N GLY A 212 -12.17 11.95 3.03
CA GLY A 212 -11.13 12.00 2.01
C GLY A 212 -11.28 13.22 1.10
N GLN A 213 -12.51 13.52 0.67
CA GLN A 213 -12.84 14.70 -0.13
C GLN A 213 -12.50 16.01 0.60
N LYS A 214 -12.82 16.10 1.90
CA LYS A 214 -12.47 17.26 2.74
C LYS A 214 -10.95 17.45 2.79
N HIS A 215 -10.18 16.37 2.97
CA HIS A 215 -8.73 16.45 3.03
C HIS A 215 -8.12 16.93 1.70
N LEU A 216 -8.63 16.48 0.55
CA LEU A 216 -8.16 16.98 -0.76
C LEU A 216 -8.36 18.49 -0.90
N ARG A 217 -9.53 19.02 -0.51
CA ARG A 217 -9.78 20.46 -0.52
C ARG A 217 -8.83 21.22 0.40
N GLU A 218 -8.60 20.70 1.60
CA GLU A 218 -7.66 21.30 2.55
C GLU A 218 -6.22 21.32 2.03
N LEU A 219 -5.78 20.28 1.31
CA LEU A 219 -4.46 20.26 0.67
C LEU A 219 -4.37 21.27 -0.48
N MET A 220 -5.43 21.45 -1.27
CA MET A 220 -5.48 22.51 -2.29
C MET A 220 -5.38 23.89 -1.65
N ASP A 221 -6.07 24.13 -0.54
CA ASP A 221 -5.99 25.40 0.20
C ASP A 221 -4.56 25.66 0.72
N ILE A 222 -3.85 24.62 1.17
CA ILE A 222 -2.45 24.70 1.61
C ILE A 222 -1.55 25.14 0.44
N VAL A 223 -1.73 24.53 -0.74
CA VAL A 223 -0.96 24.91 -1.94
C VAL A 223 -1.27 26.34 -2.36
N ALA A 224 -2.54 26.75 -2.30
CA ALA A 224 -2.94 28.13 -2.60
C ALA A 224 -2.32 29.17 -1.64
N CYS A 225 -1.97 28.76 -0.41
CA CYS A 225 -1.22 29.59 0.54
C CYS A 225 0.30 29.63 0.29
N GLY A 226 0.82 28.96 -0.75
CA GLY A 226 2.25 28.93 -1.09
C GLY A 226 3.06 27.89 -0.29
N GLU A 227 2.40 27.00 0.44
CA GLU A 227 3.02 25.86 1.10
C GLU A 227 2.96 24.61 0.20
N ARG A 228 3.68 23.54 0.55
CA ARG A 228 3.59 22.27 -0.19
C ARG A 228 2.59 21.33 0.48
N ALA A 229 1.87 20.56 -0.33
CA ALA A 229 0.92 19.57 0.14
C ALA A 229 1.06 18.28 -0.67
N ALA A 230 0.96 17.13 0.00
CA ALA A 230 1.10 15.84 -0.65
C ALA A 230 0.14 14.79 -0.10
N MET A 231 -0.32 13.92 -0.99
CA MET A 231 -0.94 12.64 -0.64
C MET A 231 0.09 11.53 -0.72
N PHE A 232 0.28 10.80 0.38
CA PHE A 232 1.09 9.59 0.45
C PHE A 232 0.19 8.35 0.45
N TYR A 233 0.08 7.66 -0.68
CA TYR A 233 -0.69 6.42 -0.78
C TYR A 233 0.24 5.22 -0.60
N LEU A 234 0.03 4.41 0.43
CA LEU A 234 0.75 3.16 0.60
C LEU A 234 -0.08 2.01 0.00
N VAL A 235 0.32 1.57 -1.18
CA VAL A 235 -0.33 0.50 -1.95
C VAL A 235 0.13 -0.86 -1.46
N GLN A 236 -0.76 -1.56 -0.77
CA GLN A 236 -0.49 -2.82 -0.06
C GLN A 236 -0.57 -4.06 -0.95
N ARG A 237 -0.88 -3.87 -2.24
CA ARG A 237 -1.13 -4.92 -3.21
C ARG A 237 -0.07 -4.91 -4.30
N PRO A 238 0.72 -5.98 -4.47
CA PRO A 238 1.81 -6.02 -5.45
C PRO A 238 1.32 -6.15 -6.89
N ASP A 239 0.05 -6.47 -7.09
CA ASP A 239 -0.62 -6.66 -8.38
C ASP A 239 -1.30 -5.38 -8.91
N GLY A 240 -1.16 -4.24 -8.22
CA GLY A 240 -1.48 -2.93 -8.77
C GLY A 240 -0.28 -2.33 -9.51
N GLU A 241 -0.37 -2.14 -10.82
CA GLU A 241 0.69 -1.62 -11.71
C GLU A 241 0.76 -0.10 -11.74
N CYS A 242 -0.37 0.57 -11.48
CA CYS A 242 -0.49 2.02 -11.39
C CYS A 242 -1.43 2.42 -10.24
N PHE A 243 -1.58 3.71 -10.00
CA PHE A 243 -2.55 4.25 -9.05
C PHE A 243 -3.60 5.10 -9.75
N ALA A 244 -4.86 4.98 -9.36
CA ALA A 244 -5.96 5.81 -9.85
C ALA A 244 -6.97 6.09 -8.70
N PRO A 245 -7.68 7.22 -8.72
CA PRO A 245 -8.85 7.35 -7.88
C PRO A 245 -9.95 6.39 -8.36
N ALA A 246 -10.73 5.86 -7.42
CA ALA A 246 -11.84 4.94 -7.71
C ALA A 246 -13.11 5.73 -8.07
N ASP A 247 -13.18 6.27 -9.28
CA ASP A 247 -14.35 6.99 -9.80
C ASP A 247 -15.65 6.17 -9.73
N PHE A 248 -15.58 4.86 -9.96
CA PHE A 248 -16.69 3.93 -9.81
C PHE A 248 -17.18 3.71 -8.37
N ILE A 249 -16.42 4.14 -7.35
CA ILE A 249 -16.81 4.11 -5.93
C ILE A 249 -17.21 5.49 -5.42
N ASP A 250 -16.38 6.49 -5.73
CA ASP A 250 -16.58 7.88 -5.28
C ASP A 250 -16.19 8.84 -6.41
N PRO A 251 -17.12 9.14 -7.34
CA PRO A 251 -16.88 10.06 -8.45
C PRO A 251 -16.46 11.46 -7.99
N ALA A 252 -16.99 11.91 -6.84
CA ALA A 252 -16.67 13.23 -6.29
C ALA A 252 -15.23 13.27 -5.75
N TYR A 253 -14.76 12.21 -5.09
CA TYR A 253 -13.36 12.09 -4.72
C TYR A 253 -12.45 12.04 -5.94
N ALA A 254 -12.83 11.32 -6.99
CA ALA A 254 -12.03 11.23 -8.21
C ALA A 254 -11.87 12.58 -8.91
N ALA A 255 -12.96 13.35 -9.05
CA ALA A 255 -12.90 14.71 -9.59
C ALA A 255 -11.96 15.60 -8.75
N LEU A 256 -12.10 15.57 -7.42
CA LEU A 256 -11.24 16.34 -6.52
C LEU A 256 -9.77 15.89 -6.54
N PHE A 257 -9.51 14.61 -6.81
CA PHE A 257 -8.15 14.10 -6.92
C PHE A 257 -7.43 14.74 -8.10
N TYR A 258 -8.09 14.82 -9.27
CA TYR A 258 -7.52 15.44 -10.46
C TYR A 258 -7.48 16.97 -10.37
N GLU A 259 -8.47 17.58 -9.72
CA GLU A 259 -8.44 19.01 -9.37
C GLU A 259 -7.23 19.34 -8.48
N ALA A 260 -7.02 18.54 -7.42
CA ALA A 260 -5.90 18.71 -6.50
C ALA A 260 -4.54 18.52 -7.18
N LEU A 261 -4.42 17.50 -8.04
CA LEU A 261 -3.22 17.30 -8.85
C LEU A 261 -2.95 18.52 -9.75
N SER A 262 -3.99 19.06 -10.40
CA SER A 262 -3.89 20.26 -11.26
C SER A 262 -3.56 21.52 -10.46
N ALA A 263 -4.02 21.63 -9.22
CA ALA A 263 -3.72 22.73 -8.31
C ALA A 263 -2.31 22.67 -7.72
N GLY A 264 -1.57 21.57 -7.92
CA GLY A 264 -0.19 21.40 -7.45
C GLY A 264 -0.03 20.54 -6.19
N VAL A 265 -1.10 19.86 -5.74
CA VAL A 265 -0.98 18.84 -4.68
C VAL A 265 -0.21 17.63 -5.23
N GLU A 266 0.86 17.25 -4.55
CA GLU A 266 1.75 16.18 -4.97
C GLU A 266 1.15 14.80 -4.65
N MET A 267 1.20 13.84 -5.60
CA MET A 267 0.62 12.51 -5.43
C MET A 267 1.71 11.44 -5.40
N TYR A 268 1.89 10.79 -4.26
CA TYR A 268 2.94 9.81 -4.01
C TYR A 268 2.39 8.42 -3.69
N PRO A 269 1.97 7.64 -4.70
CA PRO A 269 1.62 6.25 -4.51
C PRO A 269 2.88 5.37 -4.48
N PHE A 270 3.19 4.80 -3.33
CA PHE A 270 4.28 3.85 -3.15
C PHE A 270 3.75 2.44 -2.93
N ARG A 271 4.34 1.46 -3.61
CA ARG A 271 4.07 0.04 -3.35
C ARG A 271 4.72 -0.38 -2.04
N ALA A 272 3.95 -1.01 -1.15
CA ALA A 272 4.48 -1.67 0.02
C ALA A 272 5.06 -3.05 -0.34
N LEU A 273 6.19 -3.40 0.28
CA LEU A 273 6.75 -4.75 0.22
C LEU A 273 6.35 -5.48 1.51
N VAL A 274 5.29 -6.28 1.43
CA VAL A 274 4.66 -6.90 2.61
C VAL A 274 5.14 -8.33 2.79
N SER A 275 5.62 -8.66 3.99
CA SER A 275 6.06 -10.01 4.36
C SER A 275 5.74 -10.30 5.83
N PRO A 276 5.84 -11.57 6.27
CA PRO A 276 5.72 -11.90 7.69
C PRO A 276 6.81 -11.26 8.58
N ALA A 277 7.94 -10.84 8.01
CA ALA A 277 8.99 -10.15 8.76
C ALA A 277 8.67 -8.66 9.00
N GLY A 278 7.80 -8.07 8.18
CA GLY A 278 7.50 -6.65 8.22
C GLY A 278 7.08 -6.08 6.88
N ILE A 279 6.92 -4.76 6.87
CA ILE A 279 6.52 -3.97 5.71
C ILE A 279 7.65 -3.01 5.37
N ASP A 280 8.06 -3.00 4.11
CA ASP A 280 9.06 -2.07 3.59
C ASP A 280 8.50 -1.15 2.48
N LEU A 281 9.20 -0.06 2.18
CA LEU A 281 8.82 0.89 1.13
C LEU A 281 9.40 0.46 -0.22
N GLY A 282 8.54 0.04 -1.14
CA GLY A 282 8.89 -0.32 -2.50
C GLY A 282 8.91 0.88 -3.46
N PRO A 283 8.84 0.63 -4.78
CA PRO A 283 8.89 1.69 -5.78
C PRO A 283 7.61 2.55 -5.77
N MET A 284 7.75 3.78 -6.29
CA MET A 284 6.62 4.63 -6.62
C MET A 284 5.90 4.09 -7.86
N LEU A 285 4.57 4.11 -7.84
CA LEU A 285 3.73 3.73 -8.96
C LEU A 285 3.38 4.97 -9.82
N PRO A 286 3.17 4.81 -11.13
CA PRO A 286 2.64 5.90 -11.94
C PRO A 286 1.19 6.21 -11.56
N VAL A 287 0.85 7.49 -11.51
CA VAL A 287 -0.55 7.95 -11.41
C VAL A 287 -1.18 7.91 -12.79
N ARG A 288 -2.35 7.30 -12.90
CA ARG A 288 -3.11 7.22 -14.16
C ARG A 288 -3.68 8.61 -14.52
N PRO A 289 -3.49 9.09 -15.76
CA PRO A 289 -4.05 10.37 -16.18
C PRO A 289 -5.57 10.35 -16.14
N GLU A 290 -6.19 11.52 -16.01
CA GLU A 290 -7.63 11.68 -16.14
C GLU A 290 -8.09 11.17 -17.51
N ARG A 291 -9.14 10.36 -17.52
CA ARG A 291 -9.76 9.91 -18.78
C ARG A 291 -10.75 10.98 -19.24
N PRO A 292 -10.77 11.32 -20.53
CA PRO A 292 -11.71 12.28 -21.09
C PRO A 292 -13.16 11.78 -21.02
#